data_AF-A0A388JPY4-F1
#
_entry.id   AF-A0A388JPY4-F1
#
_cell.length_a   1.000
_cell.length_b   1.000
_cell.length_c   1.000
_cell.angle_alpha   90.00
_cell.angle_beta   90.00
_cell.angle_gamma   90.00
#
_symmetry.space_group_name_H-M   'P 1'
#
loop_
_entity.id
_entity.type
_entity.pdbx_description
1 polymer ?
#
loop_
_entity_poly.entity_id
_entity_poly.type
_entity_poly.pdbx_seq_one_letter_code
_entity_poly.pdbx_strand_id
1 'polypeptide(L)'
;MRMKIQELRHAMRHEIRDEFIETFKEAVLPACLPSLDKGKMKMTYPSGSDSLSEHNGGDSDTSVTQEITEKAGKLCIAEKRKRGSERVFEDNSPMELPPKRTPKRGATKLVILCPRLTRSKAKEAGKKNGSEKKLSPVKTPLSHRVKNITPADKSATKGTLARMRFKNKVRLDLKDMDATELQRMCKEEGVLYDKKVDAIFDIVKRRATLAFGDEGATAEEIIQVESETCDHPAVIRGQ
;
A
#
# COMPACT_ATOMS: atom_id res chain seq x y z
N MET A 1 32.01 -10.59 -15.53
CA MET A 1 31.76 -9.25 -14.94
C MET A 1 30.28 -8.85 -14.83
N ARG A 2 29.34 -9.38 -15.64
CA ARG A 2 27.92 -9.00 -15.57
C ARG A 2 27.18 -9.42 -14.28
N MET A 3 27.58 -10.53 -13.65
CA MET A 3 26.97 -11.05 -12.41
C MET A 3 27.08 -10.06 -11.23
N LYS A 4 28.26 -9.44 -11.05
CA LYS A 4 28.53 -8.48 -9.96
C LYS A 4 27.65 -7.22 -10.03
N ILE A 5 27.21 -6.82 -11.23
CA ILE A 5 26.35 -5.64 -11.41
C ILE A 5 24.89 -5.95 -11.02
N GLN A 6 24.43 -7.19 -11.22
CA GLN A 6 23.08 -7.59 -10.82
C GLN A 6 22.97 -7.77 -9.31
N GLU A 7 23.98 -8.37 -8.67
CA GLU A 7 24.07 -8.48 -7.20
C GLU A 7 24.05 -7.10 -6.54
N LEU A 8 24.87 -6.16 -7.03
CA LEU A 8 24.91 -4.80 -6.50
C LEU A 8 23.55 -4.07 -6.64
N ARG A 9 22.84 -4.27 -7.76
CA ARG A 9 21.47 -3.74 -7.94
C ARG A 9 20.46 -4.39 -7.00
N HIS A 10 20.62 -5.68 -6.70
CA HIS A 10 19.71 -6.38 -5.79
C HIS A 10 19.92 -5.91 -4.35
N ALA A 11 21.18 -5.82 -3.91
CA ALA A 11 21.56 -5.33 -2.59
C ALA A 11 21.02 -3.90 -2.35
N MET A 12 21.28 -2.97 -3.27
CA MET A 12 20.76 -1.60 -3.19
C MET A 12 19.23 -1.52 -3.09
N ARG A 13 18.50 -2.40 -3.80
CA ARG A 13 17.02 -2.40 -3.76
C ARG A 13 16.48 -2.92 -2.43
N HIS A 14 17.20 -3.82 -1.76
CA HIS A 14 16.82 -4.28 -0.43
C HIS A 14 17.07 -3.20 0.62
N GLU A 15 18.26 -2.62 0.61
CA GLU A 15 18.67 -1.60 1.58
C GLU A 15 17.73 -0.38 1.57
N ILE A 16 17.37 0.13 0.37
CA ILE A 16 16.41 1.24 0.24
C ILE A 16 14.99 0.86 0.72
N ARG A 17 14.57 -0.40 0.54
CA ARG A 17 13.24 -0.84 1.02
C ARG A 17 13.20 -0.95 2.53
N ASP A 18 14.27 -1.46 3.13
CA ASP A 18 14.32 -1.70 4.56
C ASP A 18 14.41 -0.37 5.33
N GLU A 19 15.26 0.57 4.90
CA GLU A 19 15.27 1.94 5.44
C GLU A 19 13.92 2.64 5.30
N PHE A 20 13.25 2.47 4.16
CA PHE A 20 11.91 3.04 3.94
C PHE A 20 10.87 2.42 4.88
N ILE A 21 10.93 1.12 5.12
CA ILE A 21 10.00 0.43 6.02
C ILE A 21 10.24 0.86 7.47
N GLU A 22 11.50 0.99 7.90
CA GLU A 22 11.84 1.46 9.25
C GLU A 22 11.40 2.90 9.47
N THR A 23 11.75 3.82 8.56
CA THR A 23 11.32 5.23 8.63
C THR A 23 9.80 5.37 8.60
N PHE A 24 9.10 4.57 7.78
CA PHE A 24 7.63 4.56 7.77
C PHE A 24 7.05 4.06 9.10
N LYS A 25 7.59 2.98 9.67
CA LYS A 25 7.15 2.46 10.98
C LYS A 25 7.35 3.51 12.06
N GLU A 26 8.51 4.16 12.09
CA GLU A 26 8.83 5.18 13.09
C GLU A 26 7.97 6.44 12.94
N ALA A 27 7.68 6.88 11.73
CA ALA A 27 6.86 8.08 11.49
C ALA A 27 5.35 7.84 11.65
N VAL A 28 4.85 6.67 11.26
CA VAL A 28 3.40 6.41 11.13
C VAL A 28 2.82 5.68 12.35
N LEU A 29 3.56 4.76 12.99
CA LEU A 29 3.03 4.05 14.17
C LEU A 29 2.68 4.98 15.33
N PRO A 30 3.49 6.00 15.67
CA PRO A 30 3.14 6.95 16.74
C PRO A 30 1.92 7.83 16.39
N ALA A 31 1.64 8.05 15.11
CA ALA A 31 0.53 8.88 14.66
C ALA A 31 -0.80 8.11 14.52
N CYS A 32 -0.74 6.82 14.20
CA CYS A 32 -1.94 5.98 14.00
C CYS A 32 -2.46 5.28 15.26
N LEU A 33 -1.66 5.20 16.33
CA LEU A 33 -2.09 4.66 17.62
C LEU A 33 -2.23 5.79 18.62
N PRO A 34 -3.37 6.52 18.67
CA PRO A 34 -3.68 7.32 19.84
C PRO A 34 -3.72 6.35 21.03
N SER A 35 -2.81 6.57 21.98
CA SER A 35 -2.80 5.85 23.25
C SER A 35 -4.22 5.82 23.81
N LEU A 36 -4.74 4.61 24.00
CA LEU A 36 -6.04 4.34 24.63
C LEU A 36 -5.99 4.64 26.14
N ASP A 37 -5.45 5.79 26.53
CA ASP A 37 -5.46 6.29 27.90
C ASP A 37 -6.74 7.12 28.14
N LYS A 38 -7.90 6.50 27.92
CA LYS A 38 -9.19 7.06 28.37
C LYS A 38 -10.09 5.98 28.94
N GLY A 39 -9.94 5.79 30.25
CA GLY A 39 -11.04 5.52 31.17
C GLY A 39 -11.69 4.14 31.11
N LYS A 40 -11.70 3.45 32.26
CA LYS A 40 -12.52 2.25 32.52
C LYS A 40 -13.98 2.49 32.11
N MET A 41 -14.40 1.91 31.00
CA MET A 41 -15.81 1.63 30.77
C MET A 41 -16.04 0.15 31.14
N LYS A 42 -16.86 -0.05 32.17
CA LYS A 42 -17.20 -1.36 32.73
C LYS A 42 -18.14 -2.04 31.73
N MET A 43 -17.60 -2.88 30.85
CA MET A 43 -18.37 -3.65 29.87
C MET A 43 -18.60 -5.05 30.42
N THR A 44 -19.82 -5.28 30.91
CA THR A 44 -20.33 -6.60 31.30
C THR A 44 -20.62 -7.39 30.02
N TYR A 45 -19.87 -8.46 29.77
CA TYR A 45 -20.19 -9.42 28.72
C TYR A 45 -21.09 -10.52 29.28
N PRO A 46 -22.19 -10.89 28.62
CA PRO A 46 -22.87 -12.14 28.92
C PRO A 46 -21.96 -13.29 28.44
N SER A 47 -21.44 -14.03 29.42
CA SER A 47 -20.87 -15.36 29.22
C SER A 47 -22.01 -16.32 28.87
N GLY A 48 -21.91 -17.04 27.76
CA GLY A 48 -22.89 -18.06 27.40
C GLY A 48 -22.75 -18.57 25.98
N SER A 49 -21.91 -19.60 25.80
CA SER A 49 -22.23 -20.83 25.07
C SER A 49 -20.94 -21.43 24.53
N ASP A 50 -20.46 -22.47 25.22
CA ASP A 50 -19.48 -23.41 24.70
C ASP A 50 -20.01 -24.00 23.38
N SER A 51 -19.24 -23.82 22.30
CA SER A 51 -19.39 -24.60 21.09
C SER A 51 -18.01 -25.15 20.76
N LEU A 52 -17.76 -26.36 21.28
CA LEU A 52 -16.68 -27.22 20.84
C LEU A 52 -16.98 -27.64 19.40
N SER A 53 -16.28 -27.05 18.43
CA SER A 53 -16.20 -27.59 17.08
C SER A 53 -14.92 -28.40 16.96
N GLU A 54 -15.05 -29.72 17.00
CA GLU A 54 -14.02 -30.66 16.57
C GLU A 54 -13.81 -30.50 15.06
N HIS A 55 -12.78 -29.76 14.65
CA HIS A 55 -12.33 -29.73 13.26
C HIS A 55 -11.13 -30.67 13.09
N ASN A 56 -11.40 -31.74 12.37
CA ASN A 56 -10.49 -32.84 12.11
C ASN A 56 -9.49 -32.49 10.99
N GLY A 57 -8.21 -32.79 11.23
CA GLY A 57 -7.20 -33.20 10.25
C GLY A 57 -7.12 -32.48 8.90
N GLY A 58 -6.25 -31.47 8.84
CA GLY A 58 -5.72 -30.92 7.59
C GLY A 58 -4.27 -30.49 7.82
N ASP A 59 -3.36 -31.45 7.66
CA ASP A 59 -1.91 -31.29 7.81
C ASP A 59 -1.40 -30.38 6.67
N SER A 60 -1.34 -29.07 6.89
CA SER A 60 -0.88 -28.09 5.88
C SER A 60 -0.38 -26.80 6.54
N ASP A 61 0.93 -26.54 6.37
CA ASP A 61 1.62 -25.25 6.46
C ASP A 61 1.41 -24.35 7.70
N THR A 62 1.17 -24.92 8.89
CA THR A 62 1.08 -24.15 10.15
C THR A 62 2.45 -23.83 10.77
N SER A 63 3.55 -24.38 10.24
CA SER A 63 4.89 -24.28 10.85
C SER A 63 5.40 -22.85 10.95
N VAL A 64 5.18 -22.03 9.92
CA VAL A 64 5.68 -20.63 9.88
C VAL A 64 4.92 -19.76 10.89
N THR A 65 3.61 -19.94 11.02
CA THR A 65 2.81 -19.17 11.98
C THR A 65 3.14 -19.55 13.43
N GLN A 66 3.43 -20.83 13.69
CA GLN A 66 3.83 -21.28 15.02
C GLN A 66 5.20 -20.74 15.42
N GLU A 67 6.17 -20.72 14.50
CA GLU A 67 7.51 -20.17 14.75
C GLU A 67 7.48 -18.66 15.06
N ILE A 68 6.65 -17.90 14.34
CA ILE A 68 6.46 -16.46 14.61
C ILE A 68 5.83 -16.25 15.99
N THR A 69 4.87 -17.09 16.37
CA THR A 69 4.17 -17.00 17.66
C THR A 69 5.13 -17.29 18.83
N GLU A 70 5.98 -18.32 18.70
CA GLU A 70 7.01 -18.64 19.69
C GLU A 70 8.10 -17.56 19.79
N LYS A 71 8.53 -17.00 18.65
CA LYS A 71 9.49 -15.87 18.64
C LYS A 71 8.88 -14.61 19.26
N ALA A 72 7.61 -14.33 19.01
CA ALA A 72 6.91 -13.18 19.58
C ALA A 72 6.71 -13.31 21.10
N GLY A 73 6.45 -14.52 21.61
CA GLY A 73 6.34 -14.78 23.06
C GLY A 73 7.63 -14.45 23.82
N LYS A 74 8.81 -14.61 23.20
CA LYS A 74 10.11 -14.23 23.77
C LYS A 74 10.38 -12.72 23.77
N LEU A 75 9.58 -11.92 23.05
CA LEU A 75 9.67 -10.46 22.99
C LEU A 75 8.78 -9.77 24.04
N CYS A 76 8.06 -10.52 24.87
CA CYS A 76 7.31 -9.95 25.98
C CYS A 76 8.27 -9.40 27.04
N ILE A 77 8.51 -8.09 26.99
CA ILE A 77 9.25 -7.36 28.03
C ILE A 77 8.35 -7.33 29.28
N ALA A 78 8.51 -8.33 30.15
CA ALA A 78 7.80 -8.39 31.44
C ALA A 78 8.21 -7.25 32.38
N GLU A 79 9.39 -6.67 32.15
CA GLU A 79 9.94 -5.61 32.97
C GLU A 79 9.56 -4.24 32.40
N LYS A 80 8.52 -3.63 32.97
CA LYS A 80 8.27 -2.20 32.76
C LYS A 80 9.44 -1.43 33.36
N ARG A 81 10.35 -0.97 32.48
CA ARG A 81 11.43 -0.05 32.87
C ARG A 81 10.83 1.08 33.69
N LYS A 82 11.32 1.26 34.92
CA LYS A 82 11.01 2.43 35.73
C LYS A 82 11.49 3.63 34.91
N ARG A 83 10.55 4.48 34.50
CA ARG A 83 10.85 5.79 33.93
C ARG A 83 11.84 6.44 34.90
N GLY A 84 13.06 6.75 34.43
CA GLY A 84 14.08 7.36 35.27
C GLY A 84 13.54 8.62 35.95
N SER A 85 14.16 9.01 37.07
CA SER A 85 13.81 10.22 37.81
C SER A 85 13.63 11.38 36.84
N GLU A 86 12.46 12.02 36.89
CA GLU A 86 12.04 13.08 35.99
C GLU A 86 13.13 14.15 35.92
N ARG A 87 13.68 14.37 34.71
CA ARG A 87 14.75 15.35 34.52
C ARG A 87 14.12 16.72 34.74
N VAL A 88 14.49 17.39 35.83
CA VAL A 88 14.08 18.76 36.12
C VAL A 88 14.61 19.65 35.00
N PHE A 89 13.74 20.00 34.05
CA PHE A 89 14.04 21.01 33.06
C PHE A 89 13.86 22.36 33.75
N GLU A 90 14.97 22.92 34.23
CA GLU A 90 15.01 24.30 34.67
C GLU A 90 14.77 25.22 33.46
N ASP A 91 13.70 26.02 33.53
CA ASP A 91 13.36 27.16 32.67
C ASP A 91 13.76 27.05 31.20
N ASN A 92 13.04 26.21 30.45
CA ASN A 92 12.96 26.39 29.01
C ASN A 92 12.25 27.70 28.71
N SER A 93 12.94 28.64 28.07
CA SER A 93 12.39 29.89 27.58
C SER A 93 11.09 29.61 26.81
N PRO A 94 9.98 30.34 27.08
CA PRO A 94 8.73 30.14 26.37
C PRO A 94 9.00 30.24 24.87
N MET A 95 8.87 29.13 24.17
CA MET A 95 9.11 29.09 22.73
C MET A 95 8.10 30.06 22.10
N GLU A 96 8.58 31.17 21.55
CA GLU A 96 7.75 32.15 20.84
C GLU A 96 7.19 31.50 19.58
N LEU A 97 6.04 30.83 19.75
CA LEU A 97 5.32 30.26 18.63
C LEU A 97 4.74 31.41 17.81
N PRO A 98 4.96 31.45 16.49
CA PRO A 98 4.39 32.48 15.64
C PRO A 98 2.86 32.49 15.82
N PRO A 99 2.23 33.68 15.84
CA PRO A 99 0.80 33.81 16.11
C PRO A 99 -0.01 32.87 15.22
N LYS A 100 -0.74 31.94 15.84
CA LYS A 100 -1.63 31.00 15.15
C LYS A 100 -2.54 31.81 14.23
N ARG A 101 -2.31 31.72 12.91
CA ARG A 101 -3.21 32.23 11.89
C ARG A 101 -4.51 31.43 11.96
N THR A 102 -5.42 31.85 12.82
CA THR A 102 -6.81 31.42 12.76
C THR A 102 -7.35 31.89 11.41
N PRO A 103 -7.77 30.99 10.51
CA PRO A 103 -8.48 31.42 9.31
C PRO A 103 -9.72 32.17 9.79
N LYS A 104 -9.84 33.45 9.45
CA LYS A 104 -11.03 34.26 9.74
C LYS A 104 -12.23 33.46 9.26
N ARG A 105 -13.02 32.94 10.20
CA ARG A 105 -14.36 32.42 9.93
C ARG A 105 -15.19 33.61 9.47
N GLY A 106 -15.12 33.92 8.17
CA GLY A 106 -16.14 34.71 7.52
C GLY A 106 -17.46 34.00 7.74
N ALA A 107 -18.45 34.70 8.28
CA ALA A 107 -19.80 34.22 8.42
C ALA A 107 -20.38 33.95 7.02
N THR A 108 -20.09 32.78 6.47
CA THR A 108 -20.81 32.28 5.31
C THR A 108 -22.19 31.90 5.82
N LYS A 109 -23.17 32.76 5.53
CA LYS A 109 -24.59 32.44 5.60
C LYS A 109 -24.77 31.05 5.00
N LEU A 110 -25.44 30.15 5.75
CA LEU A 110 -25.87 28.84 5.26
C LEU A 110 -26.88 29.05 4.14
N VAL A 111 -26.37 29.27 2.93
CA VAL A 111 -27.17 29.25 1.72
C VAL A 111 -27.40 27.79 1.39
N ILE A 112 -28.59 27.32 1.75
CA ILE A 112 -29.17 26.07 1.29
C ILE A 112 -29.19 26.13 -0.24
N LEU A 113 -28.24 25.49 -0.90
CA LEU A 113 -28.33 25.14 -2.31
C LEU A 113 -27.99 23.67 -2.46
N CYS A 114 -29.07 22.89 -2.51
CA CYS A 114 -29.10 21.53 -2.99
C CYS A 114 -28.56 21.41 -4.44
N PRO A 115 -28.25 20.17 -4.87
CA PRO A 115 -27.18 19.83 -5.78
C PRO A 115 -27.63 19.91 -7.24
N ARG A 116 -26.78 20.44 -8.12
CA ARG A 116 -27.03 20.31 -9.57
C ARG A 116 -25.73 20.45 -10.35
N LEU A 117 -25.31 19.30 -10.91
CA LEU A 117 -24.90 19.11 -12.30
C LEU A 117 -24.12 20.27 -12.94
N THR A 118 -22.86 20.03 -13.32
CA THR A 118 -22.50 19.73 -14.72
C THR A 118 -20.98 19.86 -14.96
N ARG A 119 -20.43 18.74 -15.43
CA ARG A 119 -19.29 18.56 -16.34
C ARG A 119 -18.79 19.83 -17.06
N SER A 120 -17.59 20.31 -16.72
CA SER A 120 -16.86 21.26 -17.57
C SER A 120 -16.02 20.51 -18.61
N LYS A 121 -16.55 20.50 -19.84
CA LYS A 121 -15.78 20.32 -21.07
C LYS A 121 -14.84 21.52 -21.22
N ALA A 122 -13.55 21.25 -21.43
CA ALA A 122 -12.63 22.24 -21.96
C ALA A 122 -13.08 22.65 -23.37
N LYS A 123 -13.38 23.94 -23.54
CA LYS A 123 -13.34 24.61 -24.84
C LYS A 123 -12.56 25.91 -24.70
N GLU A 124 -11.70 26.10 -25.68
CA GLU A 124 -10.88 27.27 -25.97
C GLU A 124 -11.71 28.54 -26.17
N ALA A 125 -10.95 29.65 -26.20
CA ALA A 125 -11.23 30.94 -26.80
C ALA A 125 -12.18 31.88 -26.03
N GLY A 126 -11.60 32.93 -25.44
CA GLY A 126 -12.38 33.98 -24.80
C GLY A 126 -11.53 35.09 -24.18
N LYS A 127 -11.07 35.99 -25.05
CA LYS A 127 -10.35 37.25 -24.80
C LYS A 127 -11.03 38.17 -23.75
N LYS A 128 -10.20 38.98 -23.06
CA LYS A 128 -10.45 40.26 -22.34
C LYS A 128 -10.80 40.17 -20.83
N ASN A 129 -10.38 41.05 -19.91
CA ASN A 129 -9.46 42.19 -19.86
C ASN A 129 -9.20 42.52 -18.37
N GLY A 130 -7.99 42.97 -18.02
CA GLY A 130 -7.77 43.97 -16.96
C GLY A 130 -7.70 43.50 -15.50
N SER A 131 -6.48 43.31 -14.99
CA SER A 131 -6.02 44.09 -13.84
C SER A 131 -4.50 43.99 -13.74
N GLU A 132 -3.84 45.09 -14.05
CA GLU A 132 -2.41 45.27 -13.91
C GLU A 132 -2.03 45.25 -12.42
N LYS A 133 -1.32 44.20 -12.00
CA LYS A 133 -0.39 44.32 -10.87
C LYS A 133 0.95 43.78 -11.33
N LYS A 134 1.83 44.72 -11.64
CA LYS A 134 3.25 44.53 -11.89
C LYS A 134 3.90 43.88 -10.67
N LEU A 135 4.25 42.61 -10.78
CA LEU A 135 5.35 42.00 -10.03
C LEU A 135 6.20 41.19 -11.01
N SER A 136 7.50 41.31 -10.83
CA SER A 136 8.61 41.09 -11.75
C SER A 136 8.65 39.71 -12.45
N PRO A 137 8.99 39.66 -13.76
CA PRO A 137 9.39 38.44 -14.44
C PRO A 137 10.86 38.16 -14.10
N VAL A 138 11.11 37.25 -13.16
CA VAL A 138 12.43 36.61 -13.05
C VAL A 138 12.56 35.67 -14.24
N LYS A 139 13.22 36.20 -15.29
CA LYS A 139 13.63 35.47 -16.49
C LYS A 139 14.66 34.41 -16.09
N THR A 140 14.21 33.20 -15.79
CA THR A 140 15.04 32.02 -16.03
C THR A 140 14.58 31.41 -17.35
N PRO A 141 15.35 31.59 -18.45
CA PRO A 141 15.07 30.91 -19.70
C PRO A 141 15.43 29.44 -19.50
N LEU A 142 14.47 28.62 -19.08
CA LEU A 142 14.61 27.17 -19.16
C LEU A 142 14.47 26.80 -20.64
N SER A 143 15.60 26.87 -21.32
CA SER A 143 15.71 26.65 -22.75
C SER A 143 15.23 25.25 -23.13
N HIS A 144 14.48 25.23 -24.21
CA HIS A 144 14.06 24.06 -24.95
C HIS A 144 15.24 23.11 -25.18
N ARG A 145 15.29 22.02 -24.42
CA ARG A 145 16.03 20.83 -24.80
C ARG A 145 15.04 19.69 -24.95
N VAL A 146 14.31 19.74 -26.06
CA VAL A 146 13.62 18.59 -26.63
C VAL A 146 14.71 17.61 -27.06
N LYS A 147 15.23 16.85 -26.10
CA LYS A 147 15.98 15.64 -26.41
C LYS A 147 14.93 14.66 -26.91
N ASN A 148 14.94 14.38 -28.20
CA ASN A 148 14.31 13.20 -28.78
C ASN A 148 14.95 11.99 -28.10
N ILE A 149 14.40 11.61 -26.95
CA ILE A 149 14.67 10.35 -26.29
C ILE A 149 13.97 9.33 -27.17
N THR A 150 14.75 8.73 -28.06
CA THR A 150 14.46 7.44 -28.68
C THR A 150 13.78 6.56 -27.63
N PRO A 151 12.62 5.93 -27.91
CA PRO A 151 11.89 5.15 -26.93
C PRO A 151 12.66 3.86 -26.65
N ALA A 152 13.71 3.95 -25.85
CA ALA A 152 14.35 2.81 -25.23
C ALA A 152 13.29 2.12 -24.37
N ASP A 153 13.14 0.82 -24.57
CA ASP A 153 12.18 -0.09 -23.99
C ASP A 153 12.10 0.05 -22.46
N LYS A 154 11.25 0.98 -22.00
CA LYS A 154 10.82 1.12 -20.60
C LYS A 154 9.47 0.44 -20.39
N SER A 155 9.20 -0.66 -21.12
CA SER A 155 7.88 -1.31 -21.14
C SER A 155 7.54 -1.97 -19.81
N ALA A 156 8.52 -2.53 -19.10
CA ALA A 156 8.27 -3.26 -17.85
C ALA A 156 7.80 -2.37 -16.69
N THR A 157 8.43 -1.21 -16.45
CA THR A 157 8.03 -0.33 -15.33
C THR A 157 6.83 0.56 -15.65
N LYS A 158 6.62 0.90 -16.92
CA LYS A 158 5.40 1.61 -17.36
C LYS A 158 4.17 0.70 -17.30
N GLY A 159 4.33 -0.60 -17.56
CA GLY A 159 3.25 -1.58 -17.50
C GLY A 159 2.62 -1.70 -16.12
N THR A 160 3.44 -1.79 -15.06
CA THR A 160 2.93 -1.99 -13.69
C THR A 160 2.08 -0.81 -13.21
N LEU A 161 2.53 0.42 -13.46
CA LEU A 161 1.76 1.62 -13.09
C LEU A 161 0.47 1.72 -13.91
N ALA A 162 0.52 1.43 -15.22
CA ALA A 162 -0.66 1.44 -16.08
C ALA A 162 -1.69 0.40 -15.63
N ARG A 163 -1.26 -0.82 -15.29
CA ARG A 163 -2.10 -1.88 -14.71
C ARG A 163 -2.74 -1.46 -13.41
N MET A 164 -1.98 -0.87 -12.48
CA MET A 164 -2.54 -0.41 -11.21
C MET A 164 -3.63 0.64 -11.43
N ARG A 165 -3.39 1.62 -12.31
CA ARG A 165 -4.37 2.66 -12.66
C ARG A 165 -5.62 2.05 -13.31
N PHE A 166 -5.43 1.09 -14.20
CA PHE A 166 -6.53 0.37 -14.83
C PHE A 166 -7.38 -0.39 -13.80
N LYS A 167 -6.76 -1.19 -12.92
CA LYS A 167 -7.45 -1.91 -11.85
C LYS A 167 -8.26 -0.96 -10.96
N ASN A 168 -7.65 0.16 -10.56
CA ASN A 168 -8.33 1.18 -9.74
C ASN A 168 -9.53 1.80 -10.45
N LYS A 169 -9.41 2.08 -11.76
CA LYS A 169 -10.51 2.62 -12.56
C LYS A 169 -11.67 1.63 -12.64
N VAL A 170 -11.40 0.39 -13.06
CA VAL A 170 -12.42 -0.66 -13.17
C VAL A 170 -13.09 -0.91 -11.82
N ARG A 171 -12.32 -0.97 -10.73
CA ARG A 171 -12.87 -1.14 -9.38
C ARG A 171 -13.83 -0.02 -8.99
N LEU A 172 -13.51 1.24 -9.32
CA LEU A 172 -14.39 2.38 -9.03
C LEU A 172 -15.68 2.29 -9.85
N ASP A 173 -15.58 1.96 -11.14
CA ASP A 173 -16.74 1.80 -12.02
C ASP A 173 -17.69 0.69 -11.52
N LEU A 174 -17.14 -0.40 -10.95
CA LEU A 174 -17.92 -1.53 -10.42
C LEU A 174 -18.48 -1.31 -9.02
N LYS A 175 -17.89 -0.40 -8.22
CA LYS A 175 -18.27 -0.20 -6.81
C LYS A 175 -19.73 0.25 -6.67
N ASP A 176 -20.17 1.10 -7.58
CA ASP A 176 -21.50 1.71 -7.58
C ASP A 176 -22.55 0.88 -8.34
N MET A 177 -22.17 -0.29 -8.90
CA MET A 177 -23.10 -1.19 -9.56
C MET A 177 -23.93 -1.99 -8.55
N ASP A 178 -25.16 -2.31 -8.96
CA ASP A 178 -26.06 -3.16 -8.20
C ASP A 178 -25.64 -4.63 -8.26
N ALA A 179 -26.09 -5.42 -7.28
CA ALA A 179 -25.77 -6.85 -7.21
C ALA A 179 -26.21 -7.63 -8.46
N THR A 180 -27.36 -7.26 -9.05
CA THR A 180 -27.90 -7.88 -10.26
C THR A 180 -27.02 -7.63 -11.48
N GLU A 181 -26.49 -6.41 -11.63
CA GLU A 181 -25.58 -6.05 -12.71
C GLU A 181 -24.22 -6.73 -12.56
N LEU A 182 -23.69 -6.78 -11.34
CA LEU A 182 -22.46 -7.52 -11.06
C LEU A 182 -22.61 -9.01 -11.34
N GLN A 183 -23.75 -9.62 -10.97
CA GLN A 183 -24.00 -11.02 -11.27
C GLN A 183 -24.10 -11.28 -12.78
N ARG A 184 -24.69 -10.35 -13.55
CA ARG A 184 -24.69 -10.42 -15.02
C ARG A 184 -23.26 -10.39 -15.57
N MET A 185 -22.43 -9.46 -15.09
CA MET A 185 -21.04 -9.35 -15.55
C MET A 185 -20.19 -10.55 -15.13
N CYS A 186 -20.42 -11.13 -13.94
CA CYS A 186 -19.80 -12.39 -13.55
C CYS A 186 -20.12 -13.53 -14.53
N LYS A 187 -21.37 -13.65 -14.99
CA LYS A 187 -21.76 -14.65 -16.00
C LYS A 187 -21.10 -14.39 -17.36
N GLU A 188 -21.04 -13.13 -17.78
CA GLU A 188 -20.40 -12.73 -19.05
C GLU A 188 -18.89 -13.02 -19.04
N GLU A 189 -18.21 -12.82 -17.90
CA GLU A 189 -16.77 -13.03 -17.76
C GLU A 189 -16.38 -14.45 -17.32
N GLY A 190 -17.36 -15.29 -16.98
CA GLY A 190 -17.14 -16.66 -16.50
C GLY A 190 -16.59 -16.73 -15.07
N VAL A 191 -16.95 -15.77 -14.23
CA VAL A 191 -16.52 -15.66 -12.82
C VAL A 191 -17.66 -16.12 -11.90
N LEU A 192 -17.35 -16.89 -10.86
CA LEU A 192 -18.33 -17.30 -9.85
C LEU A 192 -18.73 -16.11 -8.97
N TYR A 193 -20.03 -15.93 -8.72
CA TYR A 193 -20.53 -14.86 -7.86
C TYR A 193 -20.77 -15.38 -6.44
N ASP A 194 -19.83 -15.13 -5.52
CA ASP A 194 -19.97 -15.50 -4.10
C ASP A 194 -20.39 -14.30 -3.24
N LYS A 195 -19.56 -13.25 -3.21
CA LYS A 195 -19.82 -12.00 -2.46
C LYS A 195 -19.58 -10.81 -3.36
N LYS A 196 -20.31 -9.72 -3.12
CA LYS A 196 -20.19 -8.48 -3.92
C LYS A 196 -18.74 -7.99 -4.04
N VAL A 197 -18.00 -8.02 -2.92
CA VAL A 197 -16.62 -7.53 -2.85
C VAL A 197 -15.68 -8.47 -3.64
N ASP A 198 -15.79 -9.78 -3.43
CA ASP A 198 -14.93 -10.78 -4.08
C ASP A 198 -15.17 -10.79 -5.60
N ALA A 199 -16.44 -10.76 -6.03
CA ALA A 199 -16.82 -10.65 -7.44
C ALA A 199 -16.21 -9.43 -8.14
N ILE A 200 -16.15 -8.27 -7.47
CA ILE A 200 -15.49 -7.07 -8.03
C ILE A 200 -13.99 -7.32 -8.23
N PHE A 201 -13.31 -7.93 -7.25
CA PHE A 201 -11.88 -8.21 -7.36
C PHE A 201 -11.57 -9.21 -8.48
N ASP A 202 -12.39 -10.25 -8.63
CA ASP A 202 -12.21 -11.25 -9.68
C ASP A 202 -12.45 -10.69 -11.08
N ILE A 203 -13.51 -9.88 -11.27
CA ILE A 203 -13.75 -9.13 -12.52
C ILE A 203 -12.57 -8.20 -12.83
N VAL A 204 -12.10 -7.43 -11.83
CA VAL A 204 -10.95 -6.53 -12.01
C VAL A 204 -9.70 -7.29 -12.42
N LYS A 205 -9.44 -8.45 -11.79
CA LYS A 205 -8.33 -9.33 -12.12
C LYS A 205 -8.45 -9.85 -13.55
N ARG A 206 -9.62 -10.37 -13.94
CA ARG A 206 -9.90 -10.92 -15.27
C ARG A 206 -9.74 -9.87 -16.37
N ARG A 207 -10.32 -8.68 -16.21
CA ARG A 207 -10.15 -7.56 -17.15
C ARG A 207 -8.70 -7.11 -17.26
N ALA A 208 -7.97 -7.07 -16.15
CA ALA A 208 -6.56 -6.70 -16.17
C ALA A 208 -5.70 -7.74 -16.90
N THR A 209 -5.97 -9.03 -16.71
CA THR A 209 -5.28 -10.11 -17.45
C THR A 209 -5.59 -10.05 -18.95
N LEU A 210 -6.82 -9.70 -19.35
CA LEU A 210 -7.17 -9.53 -20.77
C LEU A 210 -6.50 -8.30 -21.40
N ALA A 211 -6.40 -7.19 -20.66
CA ALA A 211 -5.86 -5.94 -21.19
C ALA A 211 -4.33 -5.89 -21.24
N PHE A 212 -3.64 -6.55 -20.30
CA PHE A 212 -2.18 -6.46 -20.15
C PHE A 212 -1.46 -7.81 -20.28
N GLY A 213 -2.18 -8.90 -20.54
CA GLY A 213 -1.65 -10.26 -20.49
C GLY A 213 -1.55 -10.80 -19.06
N ASP A 214 -1.40 -12.11 -18.95
CA ASP A 214 -1.17 -12.78 -17.67
C ASP A 214 0.30 -12.62 -17.26
N GLU A 215 0.59 -11.50 -16.61
CA GLU A 215 1.94 -11.22 -16.11
C GLU A 215 2.25 -11.92 -14.78
N GLY A 216 1.28 -12.64 -14.20
CA GLY A 216 1.52 -13.52 -13.06
C GLY A 216 2.18 -14.83 -13.46
N ALA A 217 2.12 -15.19 -14.74
CA ALA A 217 2.72 -16.40 -15.31
C ALA A 217 3.97 -16.09 -16.16
N THR A 218 4.54 -14.89 -16.05
CA THR A 218 5.89 -14.66 -16.60
C THR A 218 6.88 -15.45 -15.77
N ALA A 219 7.14 -16.67 -16.23
CA ALA A 219 8.39 -17.39 -16.10
C ALA A 219 9.04 -17.25 -14.71
N GLU A 220 8.59 -18.07 -13.77
CA GLU A 220 9.58 -18.92 -13.12
C GLU A 220 10.29 -19.67 -14.25
N GLU A 221 11.30 -19.03 -14.84
CA GLU A 221 12.38 -19.73 -15.50
C GLU A 221 12.91 -20.63 -14.41
N ILE A 222 12.41 -21.87 -14.40
CA ILE A 222 12.86 -22.96 -13.56
C ILE A 222 14.36 -22.96 -13.76
N ILE A 223 15.09 -22.34 -12.83
CA ILE A 223 16.52 -22.56 -12.70
C ILE A 223 16.57 -24.04 -12.37
N GLN A 224 16.88 -24.84 -13.39
CA GLN A 224 17.15 -26.26 -13.26
C GLN A 224 18.40 -26.33 -12.39
N VAL A 225 18.20 -26.35 -11.06
CA VAL A 225 19.25 -26.62 -10.10
C VAL A 225 19.51 -28.11 -10.25
N GLU A 226 20.43 -28.46 -11.15
CA GLU A 226 21.06 -29.77 -11.17
C GLU A 226 21.63 -29.98 -9.76
N SER A 227 20.91 -30.75 -8.96
CA SER A 227 21.40 -31.24 -7.69
C SER A 227 22.45 -32.27 -8.04
N GLU A 228 23.72 -31.86 -8.00
CA GLU A 228 24.85 -32.77 -7.97
C GLU A 228 24.60 -33.78 -6.84
N THR A 229 24.19 -34.98 -7.25
CA THR A 229 24.16 -36.14 -6.39
C THR A 229 25.61 -36.41 -5.99
N CYS A 230 25.96 -36.07 -4.75
CA CYS A 230 27.18 -36.56 -4.12
C CYS A 230 27.07 -38.09 -4.04
N ASP A 231 27.63 -38.76 -5.04
CA ASP A 231 27.92 -40.18 -5.01
C ASP A 231 28.78 -40.47 -3.77
N HIS A 232 28.15 -41.05 -2.75
CA HIS A 232 28.86 -41.52 -1.58
C HIS A 232 29.39 -42.93 -1.91
N PRO A 233 30.71 -43.15 -2.01
CA PRO A 233 31.24 -44.47 -2.32
C PRO A 233 30.97 -45.41 -1.15
N ALA A 234 30.25 -46.49 -1.43
CA ALA A 234 30.06 -47.62 -0.53
C ALA A 234 31.43 -48.18 -0.11
N VAL A 235 31.81 -47.93 1.15
CA VAL A 235 32.94 -48.64 1.77
C VAL A 235 32.43 -50.00 2.24
N ILE A 236 32.77 -51.01 1.44
CA ILE A 236 32.74 -52.42 1.82
C ILE A 236 33.91 -52.68 2.79
N ARG A 237 33.61 -53.25 3.96
CA ARG A 237 34.46 -54.17 4.77
C ARG A 237 33.66 -54.51 6.04
N GLY A 238 33.40 -55.75 6.42
CA GLY A 238 34.02 -57.02 6.10
C GLY A 238 34.32 -57.74 7.41
N GLN A 239 33.72 -58.92 7.57
CA GLN A 239 33.84 -59.92 8.66
C GLN A 239 32.99 -59.71 9.91
#